data_AF-A0A661EZ88-F1
#
_entry.id   AF-A0A661EZ88-F1
#
_cell.length_a   1.000
_cell.length_b   1.000
_cell.length_c   1.000
_cell.angle_alpha   90.00
_cell.angle_beta   90.00
_cell.angle_gamma   90.00
#
_symmetry.space_group_name_H-M   'P 1'
#
loop_
_entity.id
_entity.type
_entity.pdbx_description
1 polymer ?
#
loop_
_entity_poly.entity_id
_entity_poly.type
_entity_poly.pdbx_seq_one_letter_code
_entity_poly.pdbx_strand_id
1 'polypeptide(L)'
;MGAALGYALTQPAQVTLLIFTAVALGLASPYLLLAEVPGLLDKLPRPGQWMNTFRQLLAFPLLASAVWLAWVLGRQQGGDAVALLLLTMIILAMAGWLYGLQQRRTSRQRWVDGVIVLLLLAQLPFWPLMTQPTAAAQTVTDAQWEAFNPDQLATYLADGEAVFIDFTAAWCITCQVNKKLALNRPEVTRHFADNNIRKIRADWTRQDPEITAALAAVGRSGVPTYLYYNRAGEIHLLPELLTPDVVIKAIR
;
A
#
# COMPACT_ATOMS: atom_id res chain seq x y z
N MET A 1 10.18 5.44 -2.90
CA MET A 1 10.95 4.32 -2.31
C MET A 1 10.57 2.96 -2.89
N GLY A 2 9.30 2.71 -3.27
CA GLY A 2 8.87 1.42 -3.85
C GLY A 2 9.69 0.94 -5.07
N ALA A 3 9.86 1.78 -6.10
CA ALA A 3 10.67 1.43 -7.27
C ALA A 3 12.15 1.14 -6.95
N ALA A 4 12.76 1.93 -6.05
CA ALA A 4 14.15 1.73 -5.64
C ALA A 4 14.34 0.42 -4.84
N LEU A 5 13.36 0.06 -4.00
CA LEU A 5 13.34 -1.22 -3.28
C LEU A 5 13.07 -2.40 -4.23
N GLY A 6 12.16 -2.25 -5.18
CA GLY A 6 11.89 -3.25 -6.21
C GLY A 6 13.11 -3.52 -7.09
N TYR A 7 13.82 -2.47 -7.51
CA TYR A 7 15.11 -2.60 -8.19
C TYR A 7 16.15 -3.30 -7.31
N ALA A 8 16.33 -2.86 -6.06
CA ALA A 8 17.32 -3.42 -5.13
C ALA A 8 17.14 -4.93 -4.88
N LEU A 9 15.91 -5.44 -4.92
CA LEU A 9 15.60 -6.86 -4.75
C LEU A 9 15.95 -7.72 -5.99
N THR A 10 16.14 -7.10 -7.16
CA THR A 10 16.56 -7.79 -8.40
C THR A 10 18.07 -7.76 -8.62
N GLN A 11 18.82 -7.05 -7.78
CA GLN A 11 20.26 -6.90 -7.90
C GLN A 11 21.04 -7.97 -7.11
N PRO A 12 22.32 -8.19 -7.42
CA PRO A 12 23.20 -9.05 -6.62
C PRO A 12 23.30 -8.58 -5.17
N ALA A 13 23.48 -9.51 -4.23
CA ALA A 13 23.46 -9.25 -2.79
C ALA A 13 24.35 -8.07 -2.33
N GLN A 14 25.50 -7.87 -2.98
CA GLN A 14 26.42 -6.78 -2.67
C GLN A 14 25.80 -5.40 -2.96
N VAL A 15 25.12 -5.26 -4.10
CA VAL A 15 24.47 -4.02 -4.51
C VAL A 15 23.28 -3.74 -3.61
N THR A 16 22.50 -4.76 -3.27
CA THR A 16 21.39 -4.66 -2.31
C THR A 16 21.90 -4.18 -0.94
N LEU A 17 22.96 -4.79 -0.41
CA LEU A 17 23.58 -4.39 0.86
C LEU A 17 24.06 -2.93 0.84
N LEU A 18 24.68 -2.49 -0.26
CA LEU A 18 25.12 -1.10 -0.41
C LEU A 18 23.94 -0.13 -0.41
N ILE A 19 22.87 -0.41 -1.15
CA ILE A 19 21.67 0.43 -1.20
C ILE A 19 21.04 0.54 0.19
N PHE A 20 20.81 -0.58 0.88
CA PHE A 20 20.21 -0.56 2.21
C PHE A 20 21.10 0.12 3.25
N THR A 21 22.43 -0.04 3.15
CA THR A 21 23.38 0.65 4.02
C THR A 21 23.37 2.17 3.77
N ALA A 22 23.34 2.61 2.52
CA ALA A 22 23.23 4.03 2.18
C ALA A 22 21.91 4.63 2.69
N VAL A 23 20.79 3.91 2.57
CA VAL A 23 19.50 4.34 3.14
C VAL A 23 19.56 4.41 4.67
N ALA A 24 20.15 3.41 5.32
CA ALA A 24 20.32 3.39 6.77
C ALA A 24 21.20 4.55 7.26
N LEU A 25 22.32 4.82 6.59
CA LEU A 25 23.18 5.96 6.87
C LEU A 25 22.47 7.29 6.63
N GLY A 26 21.65 7.40 5.57
CA GLY A 26 20.84 8.59 5.30
C GLY A 26 19.81 8.86 6.41
N LEU A 27 19.14 7.82 6.92
CA LEU A 27 18.20 7.92 8.03
C LEU A 27 18.90 8.19 9.37
N ALA A 28 20.11 7.66 9.58
CA ALA A 28 20.92 7.88 10.78
C ALA A 28 21.64 9.25 10.78
N SER A 29 21.97 9.78 9.60
CA SER A 29 22.67 11.04 9.39
C SER A 29 22.12 12.22 10.20
N PRO A 30 20.80 12.53 10.21
CA PRO A 30 20.30 13.64 11.01
C PRO A 30 20.56 13.46 12.51
N TYR A 31 20.56 12.23 13.00
CA TYR A 31 20.85 11.92 14.40
C TYR A 31 22.35 12.04 14.71
N LEU A 32 23.20 11.56 13.81
CA LEU A 32 24.66 11.69 13.92
C LEU A 32 25.10 13.16 13.84
N LEU A 33 24.51 13.94 12.92
CA LEU A 33 24.76 15.37 12.81
C LEU A 33 24.35 16.14 14.08
N LEU A 34 23.23 15.77 14.69
CA LEU A 34 22.82 16.33 15.98
C LEU A 34 23.79 15.98 17.12
N ALA A 35 24.34 14.77 17.11
CA ALA A 35 25.27 14.30 18.13
C ALA A 35 26.65 14.97 18.05
N GLU A 36 27.14 15.24 16.84
CA GLU A 36 28.45 15.86 16.60
C GLU A 36 28.43 17.40 16.74
N VAL A 37 27.27 18.05 16.55
CA VAL A 37 27.15 19.52 16.58
C VAL A 37 26.38 19.98 17.83
N PRO A 38 27.05 20.24 18.97
CA PRO A 38 26.37 20.60 20.23
C PRO A 38 25.57 21.91 20.12
N GLY A 39 26.02 22.87 19.31
CA GLY A 39 25.30 24.13 19.10
C GLY A 39 23.96 24.00 18.36
N LEU A 40 23.69 22.85 17.73
CA LEU A 40 22.39 22.55 17.11
C LEU A 40 21.39 22.01 18.14
N LEU A 41 21.87 21.29 19.16
CA LEU A 41 21.08 20.84 20.30
C LEU A 41 20.59 22.02 21.15
N ASP A 42 21.41 23.05 21.31
CA ASP A 42 21.05 24.26 22.07
C ASP A 42 19.94 25.10 21.43
N LYS A 43 19.69 24.93 20.12
CA LYS A 43 18.60 25.58 19.40
C LYS A 43 17.27 24.84 19.52
N LEU A 44 17.27 23.60 20.02
CA LEU A 44 16.04 22.84 20.18
C LEU A 44 15.25 23.35 21.40
N PRO A 45 13.91 23.44 21.30
CA PRO A 45 13.08 23.81 22.43
C PRO A 45 13.26 22.79 23.56
N ARG A 46 13.42 23.30 24.80
CA ARG A 46 13.61 22.44 25.97
C ARG A 46 12.43 21.48 26.15
N PRO A 47 12.67 20.23 26.61
CA PRO A 47 11.61 19.29 26.96
C PRO A 47 10.62 19.92 27.93
N GLY A 48 9.36 20.02 27.54
CA GLY A 48 8.31 20.65 28.34
C GLY A 48 6.93 20.27 27.84
N GLN A 49 5.90 21.00 28.28
CA GLN A 49 4.51 20.69 27.92
C GLN A 49 4.24 20.73 26.40
N TRP A 50 4.93 21.61 25.67
CA TRP A 50 4.84 21.64 24.20
C TRP A 50 5.23 20.31 23.56
N MET A 51 6.22 19.59 24.11
CA MET A 51 6.62 18.28 23.57
C MET A 51 5.53 17.22 23.77
N ASN A 52 4.76 17.29 24.86
CA ASN A 52 3.61 16.40 25.06
C ASN A 52 2.51 16.69 24.03
N THR A 53 2.18 17.97 23.80
CA THR A 53 1.20 18.36 22.78
C THR A 53 1.67 17.99 21.37
N PHE A 54 2.96 18.21 21.06
CA PHE A 54 3.53 17.84 19.77
C PHE A 54 3.56 16.33 19.56
N ARG A 55 3.89 15.54 20.60
CA ARG A 55 3.79 14.07 20.55
C ARG A 55 2.36 13.61 20.29
N GLN A 56 1.37 14.22 20.92
CA GLN A 56 -0.04 13.93 20.66
C GLN A 56 -0.44 14.30 19.23
N LEU A 57 0.01 15.46 18.74
CA LEU A 57 -0.21 15.88 17.36
C LEU A 57 0.36 14.85 16.36
N LEU A 58 1.58 14.38 16.58
CA LEU A 58 2.22 13.36 15.74
C LEU A 58 1.56 11.98 15.84
N ALA A 59 0.76 11.71 16.87
CA ALA A 59 -0.01 10.48 16.97
C ALA A 59 -1.17 10.44 15.96
N PHE A 60 -1.77 11.58 15.57
CA PHE A 60 -2.89 11.60 14.63
C PHE A 60 -2.54 11.06 13.23
N PRO A 61 -1.41 11.45 12.58
CA PRO A 61 -0.98 10.83 11.33
C PRO A 61 -0.75 9.32 11.42
N LEU A 62 -0.21 8.85 12.55
CA LEU A 62 -0.02 7.42 12.80
C LEU A 62 -1.36 6.68 12.93
N LEU A 63 -2.32 7.26 13.66
CA LEU A 63 -3.68 6.73 13.76
C LEU A 63 -4.41 6.74 12.40
N ALA A 64 -4.26 7.81 11.61
CA ALA A 64 -4.79 7.88 10.26
C ALA A 64 -4.21 6.75 9.37
N SER A 65 -2.92 6.46 9.51
CA SER A 65 -2.27 5.34 8.82
C SER A 65 -2.84 3.99 9.27
N ALA A 66 -3.11 3.81 10.56
CA ALA A 66 -3.76 2.59 11.07
C ALA A 66 -5.17 2.40 10.51
N VAL A 67 -5.98 3.47 10.44
CA VAL A 67 -7.31 3.43 9.81
C VAL A 67 -7.22 3.09 8.33
N TRP A 68 -6.27 3.69 7.61
CA TRP A 68 -6.01 3.37 6.21
C TRP A 68 -5.68 1.89 6.03
N LEU A 69 -4.77 1.34 6.85
CA LEU A 69 -4.36 -0.06 6.77
C LEU A 69 -5.51 -1.01 7.12
N ALA A 70 -6.36 -0.67 8.08
CA ALA A 70 -7.57 -1.44 8.39
C ALA A 70 -8.56 -1.45 7.20
N TRP A 71 -8.76 -0.31 6.54
CA TRP A 71 -9.56 -0.23 5.32
C TRP A 71 -8.97 -1.08 4.19
N VAL A 72 -7.64 -1.02 3.99
CA VAL A 72 -6.92 -1.86 3.04
C VAL A 72 -7.10 -3.35 3.35
N LEU A 73 -6.98 -3.76 4.61
CA LEU A 73 -7.20 -5.14 5.04
C LEU A 73 -8.63 -5.59 4.72
N GLY A 74 -9.63 -4.72 4.94
CA GLY A 74 -11.01 -4.98 4.57
C GLY A 74 -11.22 -5.18 3.07
N ARG A 75 -10.47 -4.45 2.23
CA ARG A 75 -10.46 -4.67 0.78
C ARG A 75 -9.77 -5.97 0.35
N GLN A 76 -8.78 -6.44 1.12
CA GLN A 76 -8.03 -7.65 0.83
C GLN A 76 -8.75 -8.93 1.30
N GLN A 77 -9.19 -8.97 2.56
CA GLN A 77 -9.70 -10.17 3.23
C GLN A 77 -11.17 -10.06 3.68
N GLY A 78 -11.83 -8.94 3.40
CA GLY A 78 -13.23 -8.72 3.80
C GLY A 78 -13.40 -8.16 5.22
N GLY A 79 -14.66 -7.95 5.62
CA GLY A 79 -15.00 -7.31 6.89
C GLY A 79 -14.58 -8.09 8.13
N ASP A 80 -14.55 -9.42 8.06
CA ASP A 80 -14.19 -10.30 9.18
C ASP A 80 -12.74 -10.10 9.64
N ALA A 81 -11.82 -9.88 8.70
CA ALA A 81 -10.42 -9.60 9.01
C ALA A 81 -10.25 -8.25 9.74
N VAL A 82 -11.08 -7.25 9.38
CA VAL A 82 -11.09 -5.95 10.07
C VAL A 82 -11.66 -6.10 11.48
N ALA A 83 -12.74 -6.88 11.65
CA ALA A 83 -13.31 -7.16 12.96
C ALA A 83 -12.28 -7.85 13.88
N LEU A 84 -11.50 -8.80 13.36
CA LEU A 84 -10.44 -9.48 14.09
C LEU A 84 -9.29 -8.52 14.48
N LEU A 85 -8.88 -7.64 13.56
CA LEU A 85 -7.87 -6.61 13.85
C LEU A 85 -8.34 -5.71 15.01
N LEU A 86 -9.59 -5.24 14.96
CA LEU A 86 -10.17 -4.38 16.00
C LEU A 86 -10.28 -5.12 17.34
N LEU A 87 -10.72 -6.38 17.34
CA LEU A 87 -10.75 -7.23 18.53
C LEU A 87 -9.35 -7.34 19.16
N THR A 88 -8.33 -7.58 18.34
CA THR A 88 -6.93 -7.68 18.77
C THR A 88 -6.45 -6.36 19.38
N MET A 89 -6.76 -5.22 18.74
CA MET A 89 -6.42 -3.90 19.29
C MET A 89 -7.10 -3.64 20.64
N ILE A 90 -8.36 -4.05 20.80
CA ILE A 90 -9.08 -3.94 22.07
C ILE A 90 -8.41 -4.79 23.16
N ILE A 91 -8.04 -6.04 22.84
CA ILE A 91 -7.35 -6.93 23.79
C ILE A 91 -6.00 -6.33 24.21
N LEU A 92 -5.23 -5.78 23.27
CA LEU A 92 -3.95 -5.12 23.57
C LEU A 92 -4.13 -3.85 24.41
N ALA A 93 -5.15 -3.03 24.10
CA ALA A 93 -5.48 -1.86 24.89
C ALA A 93 -5.89 -2.23 26.32
N MET A 94 -6.70 -3.28 26.47
CA MET A 94 -7.10 -3.85 27.77
C MET A 94 -5.87 -4.36 28.54
N ALA A 95 -4.97 -5.08 27.88
CA ALA A 95 -3.74 -5.57 28.48
C ALA A 95 -2.83 -4.42 28.96
N GLY A 96 -2.65 -3.38 28.15
CA GLY A 96 -1.88 -2.19 28.52
C GLY A 96 -2.51 -1.43 29.69
N TRP A 97 -3.84 -1.32 29.71
CA TRP A 97 -4.58 -0.74 30.82
C TRP A 97 -4.40 -1.53 32.12
N LEU A 98 -4.56 -2.85 32.07
CA LEU A 98 -4.34 -3.74 33.22
C LEU A 98 -2.89 -3.66 33.73
N TYR A 99 -1.91 -3.60 32.82
CA TYR A 99 -0.51 -3.41 33.18
C TYR A 99 -0.27 -2.07 33.89
N GLY A 100 -0.89 -0.99 33.41
CA GLY A 100 -0.83 0.34 34.05
C GLY A 100 -1.44 0.35 35.46
N LEU A 101 -2.53 -0.40 35.68
CA LEU A 101 -3.11 -0.59 37.01
C LEU A 101 -2.21 -1.42 37.94
N GLN A 102 -1.52 -2.43 37.40
CA GLN A 102 -0.62 -3.32 38.16
C GLN A 102 0.66 -2.64 38.64
N GLN A 103 1.12 -1.58 37.97
CA GLN A 103 2.23 -0.75 38.47
C GLN A 103 1.95 -0.17 39.87
N ARG A 104 0.67 -0.07 40.25
CA ARG A 104 0.22 0.41 41.57
C ARG A 104 -0.04 -0.72 42.60
N ARG A 105 0.12 -2.00 42.23
CA ARG A 105 -0.18 -3.19 43.07
C ARG A 105 1.07 -4.00 43.44
N THR A 106 0.96 -4.83 44.50
CA THR A 106 2.04 -5.68 45.06
C THR A 106 2.35 -6.93 44.22
N SER A 107 3.57 -7.47 44.39
CA SER A 107 4.26 -8.43 43.51
C SER A 107 3.48 -9.70 43.09
N ARG A 108 2.64 -10.26 43.98
CA ARG A 108 1.94 -11.55 43.74
C ARG A 108 0.72 -11.44 42.81
N GLN A 109 0.06 -10.28 42.75
CA GLN A 109 -1.09 -10.04 41.86
C GLN A 109 -0.67 -9.77 40.41
N ARG A 110 0.61 -9.47 40.15
CA ARG A 110 1.15 -9.19 38.80
C ARG A 110 1.23 -10.44 37.91
N TRP A 111 1.39 -11.62 38.51
CA TRP A 111 1.52 -12.88 37.77
C TRP A 111 0.19 -13.42 37.23
N VAL A 112 -0.93 -13.19 37.93
CA VAL A 112 -2.25 -13.70 37.54
C VAL A 112 -2.78 -12.97 36.32
N ASP A 113 -2.67 -11.65 36.28
CA ASP A 113 -3.16 -10.83 35.16
C ASP A 113 -2.30 -11.02 33.90
N GLY A 114 -0.99 -11.25 34.05
CA GLY A 114 -0.10 -11.59 32.93
C GLY A 114 -0.49 -12.90 32.23
N VAL A 115 -0.96 -13.90 32.99
CA VAL A 115 -1.45 -15.18 32.45
C VAL A 115 -2.78 -15.00 31.70
N ILE A 116 -3.67 -14.13 32.17
CA ILE A 116 -4.95 -13.83 31.49
C ILE A 116 -4.72 -13.15 30.14
N VAL A 117 -3.81 -12.18 30.08
CA VAL A 117 -3.42 -11.52 28.81
C VAL A 117 -2.77 -12.52 27.85
N LEU A 118 -1.88 -13.38 28.35
CA LEU A 118 -1.23 -14.42 27.55
C LEU A 118 -2.24 -15.43 26.97
N LEU A 119 -3.24 -15.83 27.76
CA LEU A 119 -4.32 -16.74 27.33
C LEU A 119 -5.24 -16.10 26.28
N LEU A 120 -5.54 -14.80 26.39
CA LEU A 120 -6.31 -14.06 25.38
C LEU A 120 -5.53 -13.91 24.07
N LEU A 121 -4.22 -13.66 24.14
CA LEU A 121 -3.34 -13.55 22.97
C LEU A 121 -3.07 -14.91 22.30
N ALA A 122 -3.04 -16.00 23.07
CA ALA A 122 -2.81 -17.37 22.57
C ALA A 122 -3.93 -17.89 21.65
N GLN A 123 -5.08 -17.22 21.58
CA GLN A 123 -6.25 -17.65 20.78
C GLN A 123 -6.22 -17.07 19.35
N LEU A 124 -5.43 -16.01 19.12
CA LEU A 124 -5.28 -15.32 17.83
C LEU A 124 -4.74 -16.20 16.67
N PRO A 125 -3.79 -17.15 16.87
CA PRO A 125 -3.26 -17.94 15.76
C PRO A 125 -4.17 -19.10 15.30
N PHE A 126 -5.26 -19.42 16.01
CA PHE A 126 -6.10 -20.59 15.71
C PHE A 126 -7.31 -20.30 14.80
N TRP A 127 -7.65 -19.03 14.55
CA TRP A 127 -8.83 -18.66 13.76
C TRP A 127 -8.72 -18.76 12.22
N PRO A 128 -7.55 -18.60 11.55
CA PRO A 128 -7.50 -18.67 10.09
C PRO A 128 -7.73 -20.09 9.55
N LEU A 129 -7.85 -21.10 10.43
CA LEU A 129 -8.21 -22.47 10.04
C LEU A 129 -9.71 -22.64 9.72
N MET A 130 -10.58 -21.66 10.05
CA MET A 130 -12.04 -21.78 9.93
C MET A 130 -12.70 -20.88 8.88
N THR A 131 -11.97 -19.94 8.27
CA THR A 131 -12.56 -19.01 7.29
C THR A 131 -11.96 -19.27 5.91
N GLN A 132 -12.72 -19.99 5.07
CA GLN A 132 -12.40 -20.07 3.64
C GLN A 132 -12.59 -18.68 3.01
N PRO A 133 -11.73 -18.26 2.07
CA PRO A 133 -11.92 -17.02 1.36
C PRO A 133 -13.17 -17.15 0.48
N THR A 134 -14.25 -16.47 0.85
CA THR A 134 -15.37 -16.23 -0.05
C THR A 134 -14.88 -15.30 -1.15
N ALA A 135 -14.83 -15.81 -2.38
CA ALA A 135 -14.51 -15.06 -3.58
C ALA A 135 -15.58 -13.97 -3.81
N ALA A 136 -15.39 -12.80 -3.19
CA ALA A 136 -16.24 -11.65 -3.44
C ALA A 136 -15.89 -11.05 -4.80
N ALA A 137 -16.90 -11.06 -5.68
CA ALA A 137 -16.87 -10.52 -7.03
C ALA A 137 -16.22 -9.13 -7.10
N GLN A 138 -15.40 -8.92 -8.12
CA GLN A 138 -14.75 -7.65 -8.44
C GLN A 138 -15.82 -6.62 -8.81
N THR A 139 -16.21 -5.75 -7.88
CA THR A 139 -17.07 -4.60 -8.19
C THR A 139 -16.22 -3.43 -8.64
N VAL A 140 -16.12 -3.25 -9.96
CA VAL A 140 -15.58 -2.02 -10.55
C VAL A 140 -16.68 -0.95 -10.47
N THR A 141 -16.56 -0.04 -9.51
CA THR A 141 -17.47 1.12 -9.31
C THR A 141 -17.12 2.31 -10.19
N ASP A 142 -16.60 2.07 -11.40
CA ASP A 142 -16.16 3.13 -12.32
C ASP A 142 -16.71 2.77 -13.71
N ALA A 143 -17.87 3.33 -14.06
CA ALA A 143 -18.71 2.91 -15.20
C ALA A 143 -18.05 3.00 -16.59
N GLN A 144 -16.79 3.41 -16.67
CA GLN A 144 -16.03 3.49 -17.91
C GLN A 144 -14.82 2.55 -17.97
N TRP A 145 -14.58 1.74 -16.95
CA TRP A 145 -13.45 0.80 -16.90
C TRP A 145 -13.96 -0.63 -16.89
N GLU A 146 -13.44 -1.44 -17.81
CA GLU A 146 -13.73 -2.87 -17.90
C GLU A 146 -12.79 -3.64 -16.95
N ALA A 147 -13.27 -4.74 -16.36
CA ALA A 147 -12.44 -5.60 -15.53
C ALA A 147 -11.41 -6.35 -16.38
N PHE A 148 -10.22 -6.58 -15.85
CA PHE A 148 -9.20 -7.35 -16.56
C PHE A 148 -9.62 -8.81 -16.73
N ASN A 149 -9.63 -9.26 -17.98
CA ASN A 149 -9.83 -10.64 -18.38
C ASN A 149 -8.85 -10.95 -19.54
N PRO A 150 -7.96 -11.96 -19.39
CA PRO A 150 -6.96 -12.29 -20.41
C PRO A 150 -7.56 -12.67 -21.78
N ASP A 151 -8.67 -13.41 -21.79
CA ASP A 151 -9.31 -13.87 -23.02
C ASP A 151 -9.96 -12.71 -23.79
N GLN A 152 -10.61 -11.79 -23.06
CA GLN A 152 -11.17 -10.57 -23.67
C GLN A 152 -10.07 -9.64 -24.19
N LEU A 153 -8.97 -9.51 -23.44
CA LEU A 153 -7.82 -8.73 -23.90
C LEU A 153 -7.26 -9.30 -25.21
N ALA A 154 -7.06 -10.61 -25.30
CA ALA A 154 -6.58 -11.25 -26.53
C ALA A 154 -7.52 -10.99 -27.72
N THR A 155 -8.83 -10.98 -27.48
CA THR A 155 -9.84 -10.67 -28.51
C THR A 155 -9.71 -9.22 -28.99
N TYR A 156 -9.65 -8.24 -28.08
CA TYR A 156 -9.50 -6.83 -28.46
C TYR A 156 -8.23 -6.55 -29.25
N LEU A 157 -7.12 -7.20 -28.88
CA LEU A 157 -5.86 -7.08 -29.59
C LEU A 157 -5.92 -7.71 -30.99
N ALA A 158 -6.61 -8.85 -31.14
CA ALA A 158 -6.81 -9.50 -32.43
C ALA A 158 -7.71 -8.66 -33.37
N ASP A 159 -8.68 -7.94 -32.80
CA ASP A 159 -9.58 -7.03 -33.52
C ASP A 159 -8.93 -5.68 -33.88
N GLY A 160 -7.67 -5.46 -33.49
CA GLY A 160 -6.92 -4.23 -33.77
C GLY A 160 -7.41 -3.03 -32.96
N GLU A 161 -8.07 -3.27 -31.82
CA GLU A 161 -8.51 -2.21 -30.94
C GLU A 161 -7.35 -1.64 -30.09
N ALA A 162 -7.39 -0.34 -29.82
CA ALA A 162 -6.43 0.29 -28.92
C ALA A 162 -6.86 0.07 -27.47
N VAL A 163 -5.97 -0.45 -26.62
CA VAL A 163 -6.29 -0.85 -25.24
C VAL A 163 -5.33 -0.20 -24.26
N PHE A 164 -5.87 0.46 -23.24
CA PHE A 164 -5.12 0.98 -22.10
C PHE A 164 -5.43 0.16 -20.85
N ILE A 165 -4.38 -0.36 -20.19
CA ILE A 165 -4.51 -1.20 -18.99
C ILE A 165 -3.91 -0.49 -17.78
N ASP A 166 -4.73 -0.27 -16.75
CA ASP A 166 -4.36 0.23 -15.43
C ASP A 166 -4.20 -0.93 -14.43
N PHE A 167 -2.96 -1.40 -14.22
CA PHE A 167 -2.65 -2.35 -13.14
C PHE A 167 -2.53 -1.58 -11.82
N THR A 168 -3.49 -1.81 -10.94
CA THR A 168 -3.71 -0.99 -9.74
C THR A 168 -3.97 -1.86 -8.52
N ALA A 169 -3.85 -1.26 -7.33
CA ALA A 169 -4.39 -1.84 -6.10
C ALA A 169 -4.96 -0.76 -5.17
N ALA A 170 -5.87 -1.13 -4.27
CA ALA A 170 -6.43 -0.23 -3.25
C ALA A 170 -5.34 0.28 -2.28
N TRP A 171 -4.37 -0.57 -1.93
CA TRP A 171 -3.26 -0.24 -1.03
C TRP A 171 -2.15 0.58 -1.69
N CYS A 172 -2.16 0.71 -3.02
CA CYS A 172 -1.16 1.42 -3.77
C CYS A 172 -1.46 2.93 -3.81
N ILE A 173 -0.81 3.70 -2.93
CA ILE A 173 -0.99 5.16 -2.84
C ILE A 173 -0.72 5.85 -4.17
N THR A 174 0.39 5.51 -4.85
CA THR A 174 0.73 6.08 -6.16
C THR A 174 -0.37 5.82 -7.18
N CYS A 175 -0.98 4.63 -7.18
CA CYS A 175 -2.09 4.30 -8.06
C CYS A 175 -3.30 5.22 -7.80
N GLN A 176 -3.67 5.43 -6.53
CA GLN A 176 -4.79 6.30 -6.16
C GLN A 176 -4.52 7.77 -6.54
N VAL A 177 -3.28 8.23 -6.36
CA VAL A 177 -2.85 9.57 -6.77
C VAL A 177 -2.90 9.73 -8.28
N ASN A 178 -2.34 8.80 -9.05
CA ASN A 178 -2.36 8.83 -10.52
C ASN A 178 -3.79 8.81 -11.08
N LYS A 179 -4.70 8.04 -10.48
CA LYS A 179 -6.12 8.06 -10.87
C LYS A 179 -6.72 9.45 -10.73
N LYS A 180 -6.50 10.10 -9.58
CA LYS A 180 -7.08 11.41 -9.28
C LYS A 180 -6.41 12.56 -10.05
N LEU A 181 -5.10 12.48 -10.26
CA LEU A 181 -4.31 13.57 -10.82
C LEU A 181 -4.02 13.44 -12.31
N ALA A 182 -4.14 12.26 -12.90
CA ALA A 182 -3.92 12.00 -14.32
C ALA A 182 -5.12 11.30 -14.99
N LEU A 183 -5.39 10.03 -14.66
CA LEU A 183 -6.30 9.19 -15.46
C LEU A 183 -7.77 9.67 -15.48
N ASN A 184 -8.27 10.18 -14.36
CA ASN A 184 -9.65 10.65 -14.24
C ASN A 184 -9.78 12.16 -14.53
N ARG A 185 -8.73 12.81 -15.05
CA ARG A 185 -8.82 14.22 -15.47
C ARG A 185 -9.68 14.35 -16.73
N PRO A 186 -10.52 15.40 -16.83
CA PRO A 186 -11.40 15.58 -18.00
C PRO A 186 -10.68 15.60 -19.34
N GLU A 187 -9.47 16.18 -19.41
CA GLU A 187 -8.65 16.19 -20.63
C GLU A 187 -8.21 14.79 -21.08
N VAL A 188 -7.84 13.93 -20.13
CA VAL A 188 -7.40 12.55 -20.40
C VAL A 188 -8.59 11.67 -20.76
N THR A 189 -9.71 11.79 -20.03
CA THR A 189 -10.92 11.01 -20.32
C THR A 189 -11.52 11.35 -21.68
N ARG A 190 -11.47 12.62 -22.10
CA ARG A 190 -11.81 13.03 -23.47
C ARG A 190 -10.88 12.40 -24.50
N HIS A 191 -9.56 12.46 -24.30
CA HIS A 191 -8.63 11.84 -25.23
C HIS A 191 -8.81 10.31 -25.35
N PHE A 192 -9.16 9.62 -24.26
CA PHE A 192 -9.53 8.20 -24.35
C PHE A 192 -10.77 7.97 -25.21
N ALA A 193 -11.79 8.83 -25.08
CA ALA A 193 -13.02 8.75 -25.86
C ALA A 193 -12.78 9.11 -27.33
N ASP A 194 -12.12 10.22 -27.61
CA ASP A 194 -11.85 10.73 -28.97
C ASP A 194 -11.02 9.73 -29.80
N ASN A 195 -10.14 8.98 -29.15
CA ASN A 195 -9.31 7.96 -29.79
C ASN A 195 -9.92 6.56 -29.75
N ASN A 196 -11.14 6.38 -29.22
CA ASN A 196 -11.81 5.08 -29.05
C ASN A 196 -10.91 4.03 -28.38
N ILE A 197 -10.34 4.38 -27.22
CA ILE A 197 -9.43 3.51 -26.48
C ILE A 197 -10.23 2.73 -25.42
N ARG A 198 -10.13 1.41 -25.48
CA ARG A 198 -10.65 0.51 -24.44
C ARG A 198 -9.88 0.71 -23.15
N LYS A 199 -10.58 0.84 -22.04
CA LYS A 199 -9.98 1.07 -20.72
C LYS A 199 -10.20 -0.15 -19.85
N ILE A 200 -9.13 -0.87 -19.55
CA ILE A 200 -9.16 -2.08 -18.71
C ILE A 200 -8.48 -1.78 -17.38
N ARG A 201 -9.09 -2.22 -16.28
CA ARG A 201 -8.54 -2.10 -14.93
C ARG A 201 -8.24 -3.49 -14.37
N ALA A 202 -6.97 -3.73 -14.09
CA ALA A 202 -6.49 -4.93 -13.42
C ALA A 202 -6.32 -4.63 -11.92
N ASP A 203 -7.34 -4.95 -11.11
CA ASP A 203 -7.31 -4.75 -9.65
C ASP A 203 -6.54 -5.88 -8.93
N TRP A 204 -5.25 -5.64 -8.72
CA TRP A 204 -4.32 -6.52 -8.02
C TRP A 204 -4.39 -6.39 -6.48
N THR A 205 -5.47 -5.84 -5.92
CA THR A 205 -5.61 -5.70 -4.45
C THR A 205 -5.44 -7.02 -3.71
N ARG A 206 -5.94 -8.12 -4.29
CA ARG A 206 -5.88 -9.48 -3.72
C ARG A 206 -4.83 -10.39 -4.37
N GLN A 207 -3.89 -9.83 -5.12
CA GLN A 207 -2.83 -10.58 -5.80
C GLN A 207 -3.33 -11.69 -6.73
N ASP A 208 -4.29 -11.36 -7.60
CA ASP A 208 -4.86 -12.30 -8.56
C ASP A 208 -3.75 -12.98 -9.42
N PRO A 209 -3.75 -14.32 -9.58
CA PRO A 209 -2.72 -15.03 -10.33
C PRO A 209 -2.64 -14.63 -11.81
N GLU A 210 -3.76 -14.33 -12.46
CA GLU A 210 -3.79 -13.96 -13.88
C GLU A 210 -3.17 -12.58 -14.08
N ILE A 211 -3.50 -11.63 -13.19
CA ILE A 211 -2.90 -10.30 -13.18
C ILE A 211 -1.40 -10.40 -12.85
N THR A 212 -1.01 -11.30 -11.94
CA THR A 212 0.39 -11.54 -11.58
C THR A 212 1.19 -12.06 -12.77
N ALA A 213 0.64 -13.00 -13.53
CA ALA A 213 1.26 -13.50 -14.75
C ALA A 213 1.40 -12.40 -15.82
N ALA A 214 0.35 -11.57 -16.00
CA ALA A 214 0.38 -10.45 -16.93
C ALA A 214 1.43 -9.38 -16.57
N LEU A 215 1.58 -9.06 -15.27
CA LEU A 215 2.64 -8.17 -14.79
C LEU A 215 4.03 -8.76 -15.07
N ALA A 216 4.23 -10.04 -14.79
CA ALA A 216 5.50 -10.73 -15.03
C ALA A 216 5.87 -10.75 -16.53
N ALA A 217 4.88 -10.93 -17.41
CA ALA A 217 5.08 -10.93 -18.87
C ALA A 217 5.65 -9.60 -19.39
N VAL A 218 5.36 -8.48 -18.72
CA VAL A 218 5.92 -7.16 -19.05
C VAL A 218 7.12 -6.77 -18.18
N GLY A 219 7.72 -7.74 -17.48
CA GLY A 219 8.91 -7.54 -16.64
C GLY A 219 8.64 -6.74 -15.36
N ARG A 220 7.39 -6.74 -14.86
CA ARG A 220 6.99 -6.02 -13.65
C ARG A 220 6.60 -7.00 -12.54
N SER A 221 6.98 -6.68 -11.31
CA SER A 221 6.69 -7.49 -10.12
C SER A 221 5.60 -6.87 -9.23
N GLY A 222 4.93 -5.81 -9.69
CA GLY A 222 3.93 -5.11 -8.89
C GLY A 222 3.31 -3.89 -9.58
N VAL A 223 2.53 -3.15 -8.80
CA VAL A 223 1.75 -1.98 -9.22
C VAL A 223 2.32 -0.68 -8.60
N PRO A 224 2.15 0.49 -9.26
CA PRO A 224 1.42 0.70 -10.51
C PRO A 224 2.19 0.22 -11.74
N THR A 225 1.46 -0.36 -12.70
CA THR A 225 1.97 -0.63 -14.06
C THR A 225 0.91 -0.17 -15.05
N TYR A 226 1.34 0.51 -16.12
CA TYR A 226 0.45 1.08 -17.12
C TYR A 226 0.92 0.62 -18.50
N LEU A 227 0.01 -0.03 -19.24
CA LEU A 227 0.26 -0.49 -20.60
C LEU A 227 -0.68 0.20 -21.56
N TYR A 228 -0.16 0.61 -22.71
CA TYR A 228 -0.95 1.03 -23.84
C TYR A 228 -0.60 0.14 -25.04
N TYR A 229 -1.61 -0.55 -25.56
CA TYR A 229 -1.55 -1.27 -26.82
C TYR A 229 -2.12 -0.36 -27.90
N ASN A 230 -1.28 -0.02 -28.89
CA ASN A 230 -1.76 0.73 -30.05
C ASN A 230 -2.51 -0.20 -31.03
N ARG A 231 -3.14 0.37 -32.06
CA ARG A 231 -3.88 -0.42 -33.08
C ARG A 231 -2.99 -1.34 -33.92
N ALA A 232 -1.67 -1.14 -33.92
CA ALA A 232 -0.71 -2.02 -34.57
C ALA A 232 -0.28 -3.20 -33.66
N GLY A 233 -0.78 -3.27 -32.43
CA GLY A 233 -0.43 -4.29 -31.45
C GLY A 233 0.89 -4.04 -30.71
N GLU A 234 1.50 -2.86 -30.89
CA GLU A 234 2.73 -2.51 -30.16
C GLU A 234 2.41 -2.10 -28.72
N ILE A 235 3.26 -2.55 -27.80
CA ILE A 235 3.11 -2.32 -26.36
C ILE A 235 3.97 -1.12 -25.94
N HIS A 236 3.33 -0.10 -25.38
CA HIS A 236 3.99 1.04 -24.74
C HIS A 236 3.83 0.95 -23.22
N LEU A 237 4.97 0.76 -22.54
CA LEU A 237 5.03 0.77 -21.07
C LEU A 237 5.20 2.20 -20.59
N LEU A 238 4.24 2.69 -19.81
CA LEU A 238 4.27 4.03 -19.24
C LEU A 238 5.01 4.06 -17.89
N PRO A 239 5.51 5.24 -17.47
CA PRO A 239 6.15 5.40 -16.17
C PRO A 239 5.17 5.22 -15.00
N GLU A 240 5.70 4.87 -13.83
CA GLU A 240 4.91 4.65 -12.60
C GLU A 240 4.22 5.93 -12.08
N LEU A 241 4.80 7.10 -12.35
CA LEU A 241 4.20 8.40 -12.04
C LEU A 241 3.57 8.95 -13.30
N LEU A 242 2.26 9.13 -13.28
CA LEU A 242 1.52 9.66 -14.41
C LEU A 242 1.25 11.15 -14.23
N THR A 243 1.40 11.88 -15.34
CA THR A 243 0.81 13.20 -15.54
C THR A 243 -0.16 13.13 -16.71
N PRO A 244 -1.13 14.05 -16.81
CA PRO A 244 -2.02 14.13 -17.97
C PRO A 244 -1.25 14.13 -19.29
N ASP A 245 -0.18 14.93 -19.39
CA ASP A 245 0.64 15.03 -20.59
C ASP A 245 1.31 13.71 -20.98
N VAL A 246 1.81 12.94 -20.01
CA VAL A 246 2.43 11.63 -20.26
C VAL A 246 1.40 10.67 -20.85
N VAL A 247 0.20 10.64 -20.28
CA VAL A 247 -0.88 9.75 -20.77
C VAL A 247 -1.30 10.18 -22.17
N ILE A 248 -1.58 11.46 -22.39
CA ILE A 248 -2.02 12.01 -23.68
C ILE A 248 -0.99 11.77 -24.77
N LYS A 249 0.30 11.98 -24.47
CA LYS A 249 1.39 11.76 -25.43
C LYS A 249 1.54 10.28 -25.80
N ALA A 250 1.27 9.37 -24.87
CA ALA A 250 1.40 7.94 -25.11
C ALA A 250 0.27 7.39 -25.99
N ILE A 251 -0.93 7.99 -25.93
CA ILE A 251 -2.12 7.51 -26.63
C ILE A 251 -2.42 8.25 -27.95
N ARG A 252 -1.47 9.05 -28.42
CA ARG A 252 -1.60 9.90 -29.61
C ARG A 252 -1.15 9.18 -30.88
#